data_AF-A0AA43UI96-F1
#
_entry.id   AF-A0AA43UI96-F1
#
_cell.length_a   1.000
_cell.length_b   1.000
_cell.length_c   1.000
_cell.angle_alpha   90.00
_cell.angle_beta   90.00
_cell.angle_gamma   90.00
#
_symmetry.space_group_name_H-M   'P 1'
#
loop_
_entity.id
_entity.type
_entity.pdbx_description
1 polymer ?
#
loop_
_entity_poly.entity_id
_entity_poly.type
_entity_poly.pdbx_seq_one_letter_code
_entity_poly.pdbx_strand_id
1 'polypeptide(L)'
;MPEEENIVYIGNKPVMNYVLAVVTQMNSGVSEVILKARGRAISRAVDVAEIVRNRFISDVTIAKIDVCTEEIVGNEGTSSNVSAIEIQLSK
;
A
#
# COMPACT_ATOMS: atom_id res chain seq x y z
N MET A 1 -16.21 6.25 1.64
CA MET A 1 -14.85 6.59 2.09
C MET A 1 -14.28 5.33 2.69
N PRO A 2 -13.07 4.89 2.33
CA PRO A 2 -12.44 3.77 3.03
C PRO A 2 -12.32 4.14 4.51
N GLU A 3 -12.72 3.25 5.42
CA GLU A 3 -12.43 3.41 6.84
C GLU A 3 -10.90 3.38 7.00
N GLU A 4 -10.31 4.32 7.75
CA GLU A 4 -8.84 4.40 7.93
C GLU A 4 -8.19 3.08 8.41
N GLU A 5 -9.00 2.16 8.94
CA GLU A 5 -8.61 0.81 9.36
C GLU A 5 -8.11 -0.09 8.22
N ASN A 6 -8.42 0.20 6.95
CA ASN A 6 -8.03 -0.64 5.82
C ASN A 6 -6.80 -0.15 5.02
N ILE A 7 -6.07 0.85 5.53
CA ILE A 7 -4.92 1.44 4.86
C ILE A 7 -3.61 0.89 5.42
N VAL A 8 -2.71 0.44 4.54
CA VAL A 8 -1.35 0.01 4.90
C VAL A 8 -0.32 0.94 4.26
N TYR A 9 0.37 1.73 5.08
CA TYR A 9 1.44 2.62 4.63
C TYR A 9 2.77 1.86 4.45
N ILE A 10 3.29 1.86 3.22
CA ILE A 10 4.53 1.19 2.86
C ILE A 10 5.70 2.17 3.01
N GLY A 11 6.61 1.82 3.90
CA GLY A 11 7.86 2.53 4.19
C GLY A 11 9.04 1.57 4.10
N ASN A 12 10.07 1.78 4.91
CA ASN A 12 11.35 1.05 4.82
C ASN A 12 11.43 -0.25 5.64
N LYS A 13 10.33 -0.76 6.20
CA LYS A 13 10.35 -2.06 6.88
C LYS A 13 10.56 -3.20 5.85
N PRO A 14 11.02 -4.39 6.26
CA PRO A 14 11.08 -5.55 5.39
C PRO A 14 9.72 -5.85 4.73
N VAL A 15 9.73 -6.26 3.46
CA VAL A 15 8.52 -6.46 2.64
C VAL A 15 7.49 -7.38 3.31
N MET A 16 7.96 -8.45 3.96
CA MET A 16 7.10 -9.45 4.61
C MET A 16 6.30 -8.89 5.79
N ASN A 17 6.76 -7.82 6.44
CA ASN A 17 6.00 -7.20 7.52
C ASN A 17 4.70 -6.57 6.98
N TYR A 18 4.75 -6.00 5.78
CA TYR A 18 3.58 -5.43 5.12
C TYR A 18 2.66 -6.52 4.57
N VAL A 19 3.23 -7.57 3.95
CA VAL A 19 2.46 -8.73 3.49
C VAL A 19 1.66 -9.35 4.64
N LEU A 20 2.29 -9.55 5.80
CA LEU A 20 1.61 -10.11 6.98
C LEU A 20 0.46 -9.21 7.45
N ALA A 21 0.66 -7.88 7.46
CA ALA A 21 -0.39 -6.93 7.84
C ALA A 21 -1.62 -7.04 6.92
N VAL A 22 -1.40 -7.04 5.60
CA VAL A 22 -2.47 -7.16 4.60
C VAL A 22 -3.21 -8.49 4.74
N VAL A 23 -2.48 -9.60 4.83
CA VAL A 23 -3.07 -10.94 4.98
C VAL A 23 -3.88 -11.05 6.27
N THR A 24 -3.40 -10.45 7.37
CA THR A 24 -4.11 -10.45 8.65
C THR A 24 -5.43 -9.69 8.53
N GLN A 25 -5.43 -8.47 7.99
CA GLN A 25 -6.64 -7.68 7.79
C GLN A 25 -7.67 -8.40 6.91
N MET A 26 -7.24 -8.96 5.77
CA MET A 26 -8.14 -9.64 4.83
C MET A 26 -8.70 -10.97 5.35
N ASN A 27 -7.97 -11.64 6.26
CA ASN A 27 -8.47 -12.84 6.94
C ASN A 27 -9.38 -12.50 8.13
N SER A 28 -9.30 -11.28 8.67
CA SER A 28 -10.23 -10.76 9.69
C SER A 28 -11.57 -10.29 9.13
N GLY A 29 -11.82 -10.48 7.82
CA GLY A 29 -13.10 -10.15 7.18
C GLY A 29 -13.11 -8.81 6.43
N VAL A 30 -11.99 -8.09 6.39
CA VAL A 30 -11.86 -6.87 5.58
C VAL A 30 -11.75 -7.26 4.10
N SER A 31 -12.74 -6.89 3.29
CA SER A 31 -12.76 -7.27 1.86
C SER A 31 -11.81 -6.43 1.00
N GLU A 32 -11.41 -5.25 1.47
CA GLU A 32 -10.61 -4.29 0.71
C GLU A 32 -9.47 -3.72 1.56
N VAL A 33 -8.24 -3.73 1.03
CA VAL A 33 -7.05 -3.12 1.66
C VAL A 33 -6.37 -2.18 0.68
N ILE A 34 -5.98 -0.99 1.13
CA ILE A 34 -5.32 0.03 0.31
C ILE A 34 -3.85 0.15 0.72
N LEU A 35 -2.94 -0.15 -0.20
CA LEU A 35 -1.51 0.09 -0.01
C LEU A 35 -1.18 1.52 -0.46
N LYS A 36 -0.62 2.33 0.43
CA LYS A 36 -0.15 3.68 0.10
C LYS A 36 1.36 3.78 0.24
N ALA A 37 2.02 4.32 -0.77
CA ALA A 37 3.47 4.48 -0.76
C ALA A 37 3.91 5.71 -1.55
N ARG A 38 5.12 6.19 -1.26
CA ARG A 38 5.72 7.32 -1.96
C ARG A 38 7.21 7.16 -2.18
N GLY A 39 7.71 7.81 -3.23
CA GLY A 39 9.10 7.78 -3.66
C GLY A 39 9.61 6.34 -3.83
N ARG A 40 10.77 6.05 -3.23
CA ARG A 40 11.42 4.74 -3.35
C ARG A 40 10.63 3.58 -2.77
N ALA A 41 9.63 3.83 -1.92
CA ALA A 41 8.78 2.78 -1.37
C ALA A 41 7.74 2.24 -2.36
N ILE A 42 7.54 2.90 -3.51
CA ILE A 42 6.59 2.47 -4.55
C ILE A 42 6.88 1.05 -5.02
N SER A 43 8.14 0.72 -5.32
CA SER A 43 8.51 -0.65 -5.73
C SER A 43 8.14 -1.69 -4.68
N ARG A 44 8.31 -1.36 -3.39
CA ARG A 44 7.93 -2.24 -2.28
C ARG A 44 6.41 -2.41 -2.18
N ALA A 45 5.62 -1.39 -2.48
CA ALA A 45 4.17 -1.52 -2.49
C ALA A 45 3.69 -2.48 -3.58
N VAL A 46 4.31 -2.41 -4.76
CA VAL A 46 4.06 -3.36 -5.86
C VAL A 46 4.48 -4.77 -5.46
N ASP A 47 5.65 -4.95 -4.84
CA ASP A 47 6.09 -6.26 -4.35
C ASP A 47 5.09 -6.84 -3.34
N VAL A 48 4.58 -6.04 -2.41
CA VAL A 48 3.58 -6.48 -1.42
C VAL A 48 2.30 -6.94 -2.11
N ALA A 49 1.76 -6.14 -3.03
CA ALA A 49 0.56 -6.48 -3.79
C ALA A 49 0.71 -7.82 -4.53
N GLU A 50 1.83 -7.99 -5.25
CA GLU A 50 2.10 -9.20 -6.02
C GLU A 50 2.35 -10.42 -5.13
N ILE A 51 3.05 -10.28 -4.00
CA ILE A 51 3.25 -11.39 -3.06
C ILE A 51 1.91 -11.83 -2.46
N VAL A 52 1.06 -10.89 -2.04
CA VAL A 52 -0.25 -11.22 -1.45
C VAL A 52 -1.10 -12.03 -2.43
N ARG A 53 -1.34 -11.53 -3.65
CA ARG A 53 -2.20 -12.20 -4.64
C ARG A 53 -1.65 -13.52 -5.16
N ASN A 54 -0.32 -13.65 -5.27
CA ASN A 54 0.29 -14.82 -5.91
C ASN A 54 0.68 -15.92 -4.91
N ARG A 55 0.86 -15.61 -3.62
CA ARG A 55 1.38 -16.57 -2.63
C ARG A 55 0.50 -16.78 -1.41
N PHE A 56 -0.40 -15.86 -1.07
CA PHE A 56 -1.14 -15.92 0.19
C PHE A 56 -2.66 -15.96 0.00
N ILE A 57 -3.21 -15.12 -0.88
CA ILE A 57 -4.65 -14.96 -1.06
C ILE A 57 -4.96 -15.01 -2.56
N SER A 58 -5.28 -16.20 -3.07
CA SER A 58 -5.41 -16.45 -4.51
C SER A 58 -6.64 -15.80 -5.17
N ASP A 59 -7.64 -15.41 -4.38
CA ASP A 59 -8.86 -14.74 -4.82
C ASP A 59 -8.76 -13.20 -4.75
N VAL A 60 -7.65 -12.65 -4.24
CA VAL A 60 -7.43 -11.20 -4.25
C VAL A 60 -7.12 -10.71 -5.65
N THR A 61 -7.76 -9.60 -6.02
CA THR A 61 -7.57 -8.86 -7.26
C THR A 61 -7.07 -7.45 -6.97
N ILE A 62 -6.38 -6.85 -7.96
CA ILE A 62 -6.06 -5.42 -7.93
C ILE A 62 -7.26 -4.68 -8.53
N ALA A 63 -8.04 -4.02 -7.67
CA ALA A 63 -9.23 -3.29 -8.08
C ALA A 63 -8.89 -1.96 -8.76
N LYS A 64 -7.87 -1.27 -8.24
CA LYS A 64 -7.46 0.05 -8.73
C LYS A 64 -6.00 0.34 -8.42
N ILE A 65 -5.34 1.08 -9.31
CA ILE A 65 -4.03 1.70 -9.07
C ILE A 65 -4.14 3.17 -9.43
N ASP A 66 -3.86 4.04 -8.47
CA ASP A 66 -3.75 5.48 -8.69
C ASP A 66 -2.32 5.94 -8.45
N VAL A 67 -1.85 6.88 -9.25
CA VAL A 67 -0.55 7.55 -9.07
C VAL A 67 -0.75 9.05 -9.05
N CYS A 68 0.00 9.73 -8.19
CA CYS A 68 -0.03 11.18 -8.10
C CYS A 68 1.33 11.74 -7.66
N THR A 69 1.38 13.05 -7.46
CA THR A 69 2.52 13.73 -6.85
C THR A 69 2.04 14.39 -5.58
N GLU A 70 2.69 14.07 -4.46
CA GLU A 70 2.46 14.73 -3.18
C GLU A 70 3.54 15.78 -2.93
N GLU A 71 3.13 16.95 -2.44
CA GLU A 71 4.06 17.96 -1.94
C GLU A 71 4.33 17.70 -0.45
N ILE A 72 5.60 17.43 -0.12
CA ILE A 72 6.04 17.19 1.25
C ILE A 72 6.87 18.36 1.72
N VAL A 73 6.47 18.95 2.85
CA VAL A 73 7.25 19.98 3.53
C VAL A 73 8.30 19.29 4.40
N GLY A 74 9.57 19.50 4.07
CA GLY A 74 10.70 19.05 4.87
C GLY A 74 10.87 19.85 6.16
N ASN A 75 11.72 19.36 7.07
CA ASN A 75 11.94 19.98 8.37
C ASN A 75 12.45 21.43 8.30
N GLU A 76 13.09 21.81 7.19
CA GLU A 76 13.63 23.16 6.95
C GLU A 76 12.63 24.08 6.20
N GLY A 77 11.38 23.65 6.04
CA GLY A 77 10.34 24.41 5.34
C GLY A 77 10.43 24.36 3.81
N THR A 78 11.43 23.66 3.26
CA THR A 78 11.52 23.37 1.83
C THR A 78 10.47 22.35 1.42
N SER A 79 9.66 22.69 0.42
CA SER A 79 8.72 21.73 -0.18
C SER A 79 9.40 20.91 -1.27
N SER A 80 9.01 19.64 -1.37
CA SER A 80 9.52 18.71 -2.36
C SER A 80 8.39 17.88 -2.92
N ASN A 81 8.38 17.74 -4.25
CA ASN A 81 7.42 16.88 -4.94
C ASN A 81 7.90 15.44 -4.90
N VAL A 82 7.03 14.53 -4.45
CA VAL A 82 7.32 13.11 -4.35
C VAL A 82 6.22 12.33 -5.05
N SER A 83 6.62 11.43 -5.95
CA SER A 83 5.67 10.49 -6.57
C SER A 83 5.01 9.63 -5.50
N ALA A 84 3.71 9.42 -5.62
CA ALA A 84 2.91 8.58 -4.73
C ALA A 84 2.08 7.57 -5.53
N ILE A 85 1.78 6.44 -4.89
CA ILE A 85 0.96 5.36 -5.44
C ILE A 85 -0.04 4.89 -4.39
N GLU A 86 -1.24 4.57 -4.85
CA GLU A 86 -2.26 3.86 -4.10
C GLU A 86 -2.63 2.58 -4.87
N ILE A 87 -2.61 1.42 -4.21
CA ILE A 87 -2.99 0.14 -4.78
C ILE A 87 -4.13 -0.43 -3.95
N GLN A 88 -5.30 -0.57 -4.54
CA GLN A 88 -6.49 -1.15 -3.91
C GLN A 88 -6.53 -2.65 -4.20
N LEU A 89 -6.42 -3.47 -3.15
CA LEU A 89 -6.61 -4.91 -3.19
C LEU A 89 -8.02 -5.25 -2.73
N SER A 90 -8.75 -6.06 -3.50
CA SER A 90 -10.09 -6.54 -3.16
C SER A 90 -10.17 -8.05 -3.27
N LYS A 91 -10.80 -8.69 -2.28
CA LYS A 91 -11.41 -10.02 -2.48
C LYS A 91 -12.69 -9.91 -3.30
#